data_AF-A0A938AQ86-F1
#
_entry.id   AF-A0A938AQ86-F1
#
_cell.length_a   1.000
_cell.length_b   1.000
_cell.length_c   1.000
_cell.angle_alpha   90.00
_cell.angle_beta   90.00
_cell.angle_gamma   90.00
#
_symmetry.space_group_name_H-M   'P 1'
#
loop_
_entity.id
_entity.type
_entity.pdbx_description
1 polymer ?
#
loop_
_entity_poly.entity_id
_entity_poly.type
_entity_poly.pdbx_seq_one_letter_code
_entity_poly.pdbx_strand_id
1 'polypeptide(L)'
;MNRDFLRRLWALDNAERPAFQFNVQADTGTTLLERFHDVPKMLRHQLAEFALRPDLEDDFVPAFFPYLGTAIFPSAFGCPVRWFDDQDPWARPIVDRPQAVYALPEPAVTDGDLGRVLDYTRRMAQAHVGWDAEARRFTLLQDRLVPRSSSLVTSIRMTDVQGPLDVASLIWGEEDFLVALYEHPAEVHHLMGKATRLIIDFVQEQRRIVRQAGREFIPCHYPPIWMPEDAGLALSDDLLALLSPRLYAEFGLPYVNQLAEAFGGVFIHSCGNFRHNLGNLAQVHNLRGVDFAASETPFAAVAEALGGRAVLSVRLGLNKDIHFPSIPAFVEHVLQTRRTNRGLLLVINLWYSLPGSGQPLQPGDVPRMARQIAGVQGK
;
A
#
# COMPACT_ATOMS: atom_id res chain seq x y z
N MET A 1 -20.09 10.08 5.02
CA MET A 1 -19.35 11.24 5.58
C MET A 1 -17.88 11.20 5.15
N ASN A 2 -17.07 10.23 5.59
CA ASN A 2 -15.65 10.16 5.17
C ASN A 2 -15.47 9.87 3.67
N ARG A 3 -16.23 8.94 3.09
CA ARG A 3 -16.11 8.58 1.66
C ARG A 3 -16.35 9.76 0.72
N ASP A 4 -17.32 10.63 0.98
CA ASP A 4 -17.62 11.77 0.11
C ASP A 4 -16.47 12.78 0.13
N PHE A 5 -15.91 13.04 1.33
CA PHE A 5 -14.72 13.88 1.48
C PHE A 5 -13.51 13.25 0.79
N LEU A 6 -13.28 11.94 0.94
CA LEU A 6 -12.19 11.26 0.25
C LEU A 6 -12.37 11.22 -1.27
N ARG A 7 -13.61 11.11 -1.78
CA ARG A 7 -13.86 11.27 -3.23
C ARG A 7 -13.41 12.65 -3.70
N ARG A 8 -13.69 13.70 -2.93
CA ARG A 8 -13.16 15.03 -3.22
C ARG A 8 -11.63 15.10 -3.14
N LEU A 9 -10.99 14.46 -2.15
CA LEU A 9 -9.53 14.36 -2.08
C LEU A 9 -8.94 13.78 -3.38
N TRP A 10 -9.47 12.65 -3.86
CA TRP A 10 -9.02 12.01 -5.10
C TRP A 10 -9.40 12.79 -6.37
N ALA A 11 -10.35 13.73 -6.27
CA ALA A 11 -10.65 14.72 -7.30
C ALA A 11 -9.85 16.04 -7.13
N LEU A 12 -8.96 16.13 -6.14
CA LEU A 12 -8.21 17.33 -5.76
C LEU A 12 -9.10 18.53 -5.39
N ASP A 13 -10.25 18.25 -4.78
CA ASP A 13 -11.30 19.19 -4.36
C ASP A 13 -11.47 19.23 -2.83
N ASN A 14 -10.35 19.16 -2.10
CA ASN A 14 -10.30 19.22 -0.63
C ASN A 14 -9.49 20.44 -0.13
N ALA A 15 -9.61 21.59 -0.80
CA ALA A 15 -8.84 22.78 -0.42
C ALA A 15 -9.13 23.26 1.02
N GLU A 16 -10.31 22.95 1.55
CA GLU A 16 -10.78 23.32 2.88
C GLU A 16 -9.93 22.72 4.00
N ARG A 17 -9.40 21.50 3.84
CA ARG A 17 -8.47 20.87 4.79
C ARG A 17 -7.73 19.66 4.18
N PRO A 18 -6.55 19.29 4.69
CA PRO A 18 -5.95 18.00 4.39
C PRO A 18 -6.82 16.84 4.86
N ALA A 19 -6.70 15.71 4.18
CA ALA A 19 -7.18 14.43 4.70
C ALA A 19 -6.15 13.84 5.68
N PHE A 20 -6.59 13.02 6.63
CA PHE A 20 -5.68 12.30 7.52
C PHE A 20 -6.28 11.01 8.06
N GLN A 21 -5.42 10.04 8.33
CA GLN A 21 -5.79 8.84 9.07
C GLN A 21 -4.71 8.45 10.09
N PHE A 22 -5.15 7.94 11.23
CA PHE A 22 -4.29 7.28 12.19
C PHE A 22 -4.27 5.79 11.91
N ASN A 23 -3.10 5.18 11.78
CA ASN A 23 -3.01 3.73 11.73
C ASN A 23 -2.70 3.21 13.13
N VAL A 24 -3.47 2.20 13.52
CA VAL A 24 -3.36 1.46 14.77
C VAL A 24 -2.97 0.02 14.47
N GLN A 25 -2.36 -0.66 15.43
CA GLN A 25 -2.02 -2.06 15.35
C GLN A 25 -2.66 -2.78 16.54
N ALA A 26 -3.40 -3.84 16.27
CA ALA A 26 -3.96 -4.68 17.33
C ALA A 26 -2.96 -5.76 17.75
N ASP A 27 -2.98 -6.13 19.02
CA ASP A 27 -2.34 -7.36 19.49
C ASP A 27 -3.42 -8.43 19.69
N THR A 28 -3.43 -9.43 18.81
CA THR A 28 -4.33 -10.57 18.89
C THR A 28 -3.64 -11.86 19.37
N GLY A 29 -2.37 -11.77 19.81
CA GLY A 29 -1.59 -12.94 20.22
C GLY A 29 -1.33 -13.93 19.09
N THR A 30 -1.43 -13.50 17.83
CA THR A 30 -1.19 -14.32 16.63
C THR A 30 0.01 -13.79 15.86
N THR A 31 0.89 -14.66 15.41
CA THR A 31 2.04 -14.27 14.59
C THR A 31 1.60 -13.82 13.19
N LEU A 32 2.50 -13.20 12.42
CA LEU A 32 2.22 -12.86 11.02
C LEU A 32 2.07 -14.14 10.16
N LEU A 33 2.90 -15.15 10.40
CA LEU A 33 2.79 -16.46 9.73
C LEU A 33 1.41 -17.09 9.91
N GLU A 34 0.94 -17.13 11.16
CA GLU A 34 -0.37 -17.72 11.46
C GLU A 34 -1.48 -17.01 10.69
N ARG A 35 -1.41 -15.67 10.57
CA ARG A 35 -2.37 -14.90 9.79
C ARG A 35 -2.30 -15.24 8.30
N PHE A 36 -1.11 -15.40 7.73
CA PHE A 36 -0.93 -15.78 6.33
C PHE A 36 -1.44 -17.18 5.97
N HIS A 37 -1.52 -18.09 6.94
CA HIS A 37 -1.98 -19.46 6.73
C HIS A 37 -3.40 -19.73 7.24
N ASP A 38 -4.05 -18.78 7.90
CA ASP A 38 -5.38 -18.94 8.52
C ASP A 38 -6.24 -17.67 8.31
N VAL A 39 -7.18 -17.75 7.37
CA VAL A 39 -8.12 -16.65 7.05
C VAL A 39 -8.91 -16.18 8.28
N PRO A 40 -9.52 -17.07 9.11
CA PRO A 40 -10.12 -16.65 10.38
C PRO A 40 -9.19 -15.86 11.30
N LYS A 41 -7.91 -16.23 11.45
CA LYS A 41 -6.93 -15.45 12.25
C LYS A 41 -6.69 -14.08 11.63
N MET A 42 -6.51 -13.99 10.32
CA MET A 42 -6.34 -12.72 9.61
C MET A 42 -7.55 -11.79 9.77
N LEU A 43 -8.76 -12.31 9.57
CA LEU A 43 -10.01 -11.57 9.75
C LEU A 43 -10.17 -11.07 11.19
N ARG A 44 -9.87 -11.91 12.18
CA ARG A 44 -9.89 -11.52 13.59
C ARG A 44 -8.95 -10.36 13.89
N HIS A 45 -7.74 -10.41 13.36
CA HIS A 45 -6.76 -9.35 13.53
C HIS A 45 -7.26 -8.02 12.97
N GLN A 46 -7.76 -8.01 11.73
CA GLN A 46 -8.26 -6.79 11.08
C GLN A 46 -9.51 -6.23 11.78
N LEU A 47 -10.40 -7.09 12.27
CA LEU A 47 -11.56 -6.67 13.08
C LEU A 47 -11.12 -6.04 14.42
N ALA A 48 -10.10 -6.60 15.06
CA ALA A 48 -9.54 -6.04 16.28
C ALA A 48 -8.94 -4.64 16.02
N GLU A 49 -8.24 -4.45 14.90
CA GLU A 49 -7.74 -3.13 14.48
C GLU A 49 -8.89 -2.14 14.28
N PHE A 50 -10.00 -2.55 13.65
CA PHE A 50 -11.17 -1.67 13.48
C PHE A 50 -11.84 -1.33 14.82
N ALA A 51 -11.83 -2.24 15.79
CA ALA A 51 -12.42 -2.02 17.11
C ALA A 51 -11.63 -1.01 17.97
N LEU A 52 -10.36 -0.74 17.64
CA LEU A 52 -9.52 0.27 18.31
C LEU A 52 -9.81 1.71 17.84
N ARG A 53 -10.64 1.88 16.79
CA ARG A 53 -10.86 3.16 16.11
C ARG A 53 -12.06 4.02 16.53
N PRO A 54 -13.08 3.57 17.30
CA PRO A 54 -14.27 4.39 17.58
C PRO A 54 -13.99 5.79 18.16
N ASP A 55 -12.87 5.95 18.88
CA ASP A 55 -12.47 7.21 19.51
C ASP A 55 -11.52 8.06 18.64
N LEU A 56 -11.21 7.61 17.41
CA LEU A 56 -10.35 8.32 16.47
C LEU A 56 -11.19 9.15 15.50
N GLU A 57 -11.12 10.47 15.64
CA GLU A 57 -11.68 11.41 14.67
C GLU A 57 -10.73 11.51 13.46
N ASP A 58 -10.92 10.66 12.46
CA ASP A 58 -10.12 10.67 11.21
C ASP A 58 -10.92 10.25 9.96
N ASP A 59 -10.26 10.27 8.80
CA ASP A 59 -10.88 10.00 7.49
C ASP A 59 -10.85 8.51 7.09
N PHE A 60 -10.44 7.60 7.98
CA PHE A 60 -10.27 6.18 7.64
C PHE A 60 -11.58 5.52 7.18
N VAL A 61 -11.45 4.57 6.24
CA VAL A 61 -12.56 3.70 5.82
C VAL A 61 -12.09 2.25 5.97
N PRO A 62 -12.80 1.44 6.79
CA PRO A 62 -12.42 0.05 7.02
C PRO A 62 -12.62 -0.81 5.76
N ALA A 63 -11.66 -1.68 5.50
CA ALA A 63 -11.71 -2.64 4.41
C ALA A 63 -10.87 -3.87 4.76
N PHE A 64 -11.39 -5.07 4.47
CA PHE A 64 -10.60 -6.27 4.66
C PHE A 64 -9.48 -6.35 3.64
N PHE A 65 -8.32 -6.85 4.04
CA PHE A 65 -7.11 -6.89 3.23
C PHE A 65 -6.61 -8.34 3.07
N PRO A 66 -6.81 -8.97 1.90
CA PRO A 66 -6.30 -10.32 1.62
C PRO A 66 -4.80 -10.27 1.31
N TYR A 67 -3.99 -9.95 2.31
CA TYR A 67 -2.55 -9.72 2.21
C TYR A 67 -1.75 -10.99 2.52
N LEU A 68 -0.85 -11.40 1.62
CA LEU A 68 0.04 -12.55 1.81
C LEU A 68 1.52 -12.21 1.56
N GLY A 69 1.90 -10.94 1.66
CA GLY A 69 3.27 -10.47 1.45
C GLY A 69 3.63 -10.14 0.00
N THR A 70 4.84 -9.65 -0.19
CA THR A 70 5.38 -9.18 -1.49
C THR A 70 5.79 -10.32 -2.43
N ALA A 71 5.99 -11.52 -1.88
CA ALA A 71 6.44 -12.70 -2.62
C ALA A 71 5.37 -13.31 -3.55
N ILE A 72 4.12 -12.85 -3.49
CA ILE A 72 3.00 -13.50 -4.18
C ILE A 72 3.15 -13.50 -5.71
N PHE A 73 3.61 -12.39 -6.32
CA PHE A 73 3.83 -12.33 -7.76
C PHE A 73 5.04 -13.15 -8.21
N PRO A 74 6.24 -13.03 -7.59
CA PRO A 74 7.36 -13.91 -7.89
C PRO A 74 7.01 -15.40 -7.74
N SER A 75 6.22 -15.78 -6.74
CA SER A 75 5.83 -17.18 -6.53
C SER A 75 5.08 -17.78 -7.72
N ALA A 76 4.32 -16.98 -8.48
CA ALA A 76 3.61 -17.42 -9.67
C ALA A 76 4.58 -17.80 -10.80
N PHE A 77 5.77 -17.21 -10.84
CA PHE A 77 6.86 -17.59 -11.76
C PHE A 77 7.67 -18.80 -11.28
N GLY A 78 7.33 -19.36 -10.10
CA GLY A 78 8.00 -20.51 -9.51
C GLY A 78 9.07 -20.17 -8.46
N CYS A 79 9.19 -18.91 -8.05
CA CYS A 79 10.10 -18.53 -6.96
C CYS A 79 9.69 -19.22 -5.65
N PRO A 80 10.59 -20.00 -4.99
CA PRO A 80 10.28 -20.57 -3.69
C PRO A 80 10.07 -19.50 -2.64
N VAL A 81 8.97 -19.58 -1.90
CA VAL A 81 8.63 -18.61 -0.85
C VAL A 81 9.13 -19.11 0.51
N ARG A 82 9.91 -18.29 1.19
CA ARG A 82 10.33 -18.51 2.58
C ARG A 82 9.43 -17.72 3.51
N TRP A 83 8.80 -18.41 4.44
CA TRP A 83 7.91 -17.83 5.44
C TRP A 83 8.61 -17.67 6.78
N PHE A 84 8.14 -16.71 7.58
CA PHE A 84 8.71 -16.35 8.87
C PHE A 84 7.58 -16.00 9.85
N ASP A 85 7.83 -16.18 11.16
CA ASP A 85 6.81 -15.96 12.18
C ASP A 85 6.31 -14.52 12.22
N ASP A 86 7.23 -13.53 12.25
CA ASP A 86 6.89 -12.14 12.57
C ASP A 86 7.31 -11.12 11.49
N GLN A 87 7.58 -11.58 10.26
CA GLN A 87 7.92 -10.70 9.13
C GLN A 87 7.35 -11.23 7.81
N ASP A 88 7.31 -10.37 6.79
CA ASP A 88 6.83 -10.73 5.46
C ASP A 88 7.65 -11.86 4.82
N PRO A 89 7.00 -12.71 4.00
CA PRO A 89 7.67 -13.80 3.31
C PRO A 89 8.61 -13.28 2.22
N TRP A 90 9.67 -14.03 1.94
CA TRP A 90 10.64 -13.68 0.92
C TRP A 90 10.57 -14.65 -0.25
N ALA A 91 10.56 -14.13 -1.47
CA ALA A 91 10.77 -14.92 -2.67
C ALA A 91 12.27 -15.22 -2.83
N ARG A 92 12.62 -16.47 -3.15
CA ARG A 92 13.98 -16.83 -3.57
C ARG A 92 14.11 -16.63 -5.08
N PRO A 93 15.14 -15.89 -5.55
CA PRO A 93 15.41 -15.74 -6.97
C PRO A 93 15.62 -17.08 -7.67
N ILE A 94 15.27 -17.12 -8.97
CA ILE A 94 15.37 -18.32 -9.81
C ILE A 94 16.09 -18.07 -11.14
N VAL A 95 16.41 -16.82 -11.48
CA VAL A 95 17.19 -16.50 -12.68
C VAL A 95 18.67 -16.58 -12.33
N ASP A 96 19.35 -17.61 -12.83
CA ASP A 96 20.79 -17.82 -12.62
C ASP A 96 21.65 -17.25 -13.77
N ARG A 97 21.03 -16.99 -14.92
CA ARG A 97 21.62 -16.33 -16.08
C ARG A 97 20.55 -15.57 -16.87
N PRO A 98 20.90 -14.46 -17.55
CA PRO A 98 19.92 -13.61 -18.22
C PRO A 98 18.96 -14.34 -19.16
N GLN A 99 19.45 -15.26 -20.00
CA GLN A 99 18.61 -15.93 -21.00
C GLN A 99 17.64 -16.96 -20.38
N ALA A 100 17.72 -17.24 -19.08
CA ALA A 100 16.75 -18.10 -18.39
C ALA A 100 15.35 -17.47 -18.37
N VAL A 101 15.22 -16.14 -18.47
CA VAL A 101 13.91 -15.45 -18.49
C VAL A 101 13.01 -15.89 -19.64
N TYR A 102 13.59 -16.30 -20.77
CA TYR A 102 12.84 -16.78 -21.93
C TYR A 102 12.20 -18.17 -21.71
N ALA A 103 12.72 -18.93 -20.73
CA ALA A 103 12.18 -20.24 -20.36
C ALA A 103 11.15 -20.16 -19.23
N LEU A 104 10.99 -19.01 -18.58
CA LEU A 104 9.97 -18.82 -17.55
C LEU A 104 8.57 -18.95 -18.15
N PRO A 105 7.63 -19.63 -17.47
CA PRO A 105 6.27 -19.79 -17.94
C PRO A 105 5.57 -18.42 -18.08
N GLU A 106 4.45 -18.39 -18.81
CA GLU A 106 3.46 -17.33 -18.62
C GLU A 106 2.56 -17.77 -17.45
N PRO A 107 2.67 -17.13 -16.27
CA PRO A 107 1.92 -17.55 -15.10
C PRO A 107 0.43 -17.22 -15.25
N ALA A 108 -0.42 -18.11 -14.75
CA ALA A 108 -1.83 -17.83 -14.55
C ALA A 108 -2.06 -17.04 -13.25
N VAL A 109 -3.18 -16.33 -13.17
CA VAL A 109 -3.61 -15.58 -11.96
C VAL A 109 -3.89 -16.48 -10.74
N THR A 110 -3.82 -17.80 -10.91
CA THR A 110 -3.99 -18.81 -9.86
C THR A 110 -2.69 -19.50 -9.44
N ASP A 111 -1.58 -19.22 -10.14
CA ASP A 111 -0.30 -19.88 -9.87
C ASP A 111 0.37 -19.32 -8.61
N GLY A 112 1.22 -20.15 -7.99
CA GLY A 112 1.88 -19.80 -6.73
C GLY A 112 0.89 -19.40 -5.63
N ASP A 113 1.21 -18.34 -4.89
CA ASP A 113 0.37 -17.81 -3.82
C ASP A 113 -0.75 -16.87 -4.33
N LEU A 114 -0.76 -16.50 -5.62
CA LEU A 114 -1.86 -15.69 -6.19
C LEU A 114 -3.21 -16.41 -6.07
N GLY A 115 -3.24 -17.73 -6.30
CA GLY A 115 -4.44 -18.54 -6.09
C GLY A 115 -4.96 -18.49 -4.65
N ARG A 116 -4.05 -18.48 -3.66
CA ARG A 116 -4.40 -18.31 -2.25
C ARG A 116 -4.96 -16.93 -1.97
N VAL A 117 -4.39 -15.88 -2.55
CA VAL A 117 -4.94 -14.53 -2.43
C VAL A 117 -6.37 -14.45 -2.98
N LEU A 118 -6.65 -15.07 -4.13
CA LEU A 118 -8.02 -15.10 -4.68
C LEU A 118 -8.97 -15.90 -3.77
N ASP A 119 -8.52 -17.00 -3.16
CA ASP A 119 -9.31 -17.72 -2.14
C ASP A 119 -9.59 -16.87 -0.90
N TYR A 120 -8.57 -16.16 -0.37
CA TYR A 120 -8.73 -15.22 0.74
C TYR A 120 -9.71 -14.12 0.38
N THR A 121 -9.59 -13.54 -0.82
CA THR A 121 -10.50 -12.52 -1.35
C THR A 121 -11.94 -13.04 -1.37
N ARG A 122 -12.19 -14.26 -1.89
CA ARG A 122 -13.53 -14.87 -1.91
C ARG A 122 -14.08 -15.07 -0.51
N ARG A 123 -13.30 -15.64 0.41
CA ARG A 123 -13.72 -15.91 1.80
C ARG A 123 -14.03 -14.63 2.56
N MET A 124 -13.19 -13.60 2.42
CA MET A 124 -13.42 -12.29 3.03
C MET A 124 -14.65 -11.60 2.44
N ALA A 125 -14.86 -11.68 1.13
CA ALA A 125 -16.03 -11.08 0.48
C ALA A 125 -17.35 -11.81 0.86
N GLN A 126 -17.27 -13.12 1.04
CA GLN A 126 -18.37 -13.99 1.48
C GLN A 126 -18.65 -13.91 2.98
N ALA A 127 -17.74 -13.35 3.78
CA ALA A 127 -17.92 -13.14 5.22
C ALA A 127 -19.08 -12.17 5.49
N HIS A 128 -20.32 -12.65 5.29
CA HIS A 128 -21.53 -12.05 5.80
C HIS A 128 -21.57 -12.37 7.28
N VAL A 129 -21.51 -11.35 8.14
CA VAL A 129 -22.45 -11.14 9.28
C VAL A 129 -23.13 -12.41 9.81
N GLY A 130 -22.32 -13.37 10.21
CA GLY A 130 -22.73 -14.74 10.53
C GLY A 130 -21.63 -15.46 11.33
N TRP A 131 -20.73 -14.67 11.92
CA TRP A 131 -19.77 -15.11 12.92
C TRP A 131 -20.47 -15.29 14.28
N ASP A 132 -21.72 -15.75 14.28
CA ASP A 132 -22.61 -15.69 15.44
C ASP A 132 -22.47 -16.89 16.39
N ALA A 133 -21.77 -17.96 15.98
CA ALA A 133 -21.56 -19.12 16.85
C ALA A 133 -20.17 -19.12 17.53
N GLU A 134 -19.13 -18.77 16.78
CA GLU A 134 -17.75 -18.83 17.28
C GLU A 134 -17.29 -17.47 17.85
N ALA A 135 -17.70 -16.35 17.24
CA ALA A 135 -17.46 -15.04 17.85
C ALA A 135 -18.25 -14.89 19.15
N ARG A 136 -19.49 -15.41 19.26
CA ARG A 136 -20.25 -15.39 20.54
C ARG A 136 -19.54 -16.16 21.66
N ARG A 137 -18.80 -17.22 21.35
CA ARG A 137 -17.96 -17.93 22.35
C ARG A 137 -16.76 -17.08 22.79
N PHE A 138 -16.17 -16.30 21.90
CA PHE A 138 -15.03 -15.43 22.24
C PHE A 138 -15.43 -14.04 22.77
N THR A 139 -16.65 -13.57 22.48
CA THR A 139 -17.22 -12.31 22.99
C THR A 139 -17.46 -12.35 24.50
N LEU A 140 -17.46 -13.55 25.10
CA LEU A 140 -17.56 -13.75 26.55
C LEU A 140 -16.21 -13.75 27.28
N LEU A 141 -15.08 -13.77 26.57
CA LEU A 141 -13.75 -13.86 27.19
C LEU A 141 -13.01 -12.52 27.26
N GLN A 142 -13.53 -11.47 26.63
CA GLN A 142 -13.04 -10.11 26.77
C GLN A 142 -14.23 -9.15 26.79
N ASP A 143 -14.54 -8.57 27.95
CA ASP A 143 -15.66 -7.66 28.26
C ASP A 143 -15.65 -6.32 27.48
N ARG A 144 -15.08 -6.27 26.28
CA ARG A 144 -15.02 -5.07 25.44
C ARG A 144 -15.31 -5.39 23.97
N LEU A 145 -16.58 -5.17 23.63
CA LEU A 145 -17.06 -4.57 22.38
C LEU A 145 -16.44 -5.12 21.07
N VAL A 146 -17.02 -6.21 20.55
CA VAL A 146 -17.17 -6.30 19.09
C VAL A 146 -18.22 -5.25 18.71
N PRO A 147 -17.94 -4.32 17.77
CA PRO A 147 -18.97 -3.43 17.25
C PRO A 147 -20.17 -4.28 16.85
N ARG A 148 -21.40 -3.89 17.22
CA ARG A 148 -22.68 -4.57 16.87
C ARG A 148 -22.92 -4.73 15.36
N SER A 149 -21.90 -4.48 14.55
CA SER A 149 -21.96 -4.29 13.13
C SER A 149 -20.69 -4.80 12.44
N SER A 150 -20.45 -6.10 12.51
CA SER A 150 -19.70 -6.80 11.44
C SER A 150 -20.39 -6.67 10.07
N SER A 151 -21.63 -6.14 10.03
CA SER A 151 -22.40 -5.71 8.87
C SER A 151 -21.97 -4.38 8.22
N LEU A 152 -20.97 -3.65 8.75
CA LEU A 152 -20.56 -2.34 8.21
C LEU A 152 -19.34 -2.38 7.27
N VAL A 153 -18.49 -3.41 7.34
CA VAL A 153 -17.34 -3.52 6.43
C VAL A 153 -17.79 -4.13 5.12
N THR A 154 -17.96 -3.27 4.12
CA THR A 154 -18.49 -3.64 2.79
C THR A 154 -17.41 -3.63 1.71
N SER A 155 -16.16 -3.37 2.10
CA SER A 155 -15.05 -3.10 1.20
C SER A 155 -13.96 -4.15 1.35
N ILE A 156 -13.42 -4.59 0.22
CA ILE A 156 -12.26 -5.48 0.13
C ILE A 156 -11.15 -4.72 -0.58
N ARG A 157 -9.99 -4.68 0.05
CA ARG A 157 -8.78 -4.09 -0.48
C ARG A 157 -8.15 -5.01 -1.50
N MET A 158 -7.52 -4.42 -2.50
CA MET A 158 -6.56 -5.12 -3.35
C MET A 158 -5.44 -5.73 -2.49
N THR A 159 -4.91 -6.89 -2.88
CA THR A 159 -3.73 -7.47 -2.23
C THR A 159 -2.48 -6.63 -2.50
N ASP A 160 -1.32 -7.03 -1.95
CA ASP A 160 -0.04 -6.41 -2.25
C ASP A 160 0.27 -6.42 -3.75
N VAL A 161 0.53 -5.25 -4.35
CA VAL A 161 0.94 -5.15 -5.74
C VAL A 161 2.28 -4.42 -5.81
N GLN A 162 3.34 -5.22 -5.93
CA GLN A 162 4.64 -4.74 -6.37
C GLN A 162 4.61 -4.43 -7.85
N GLY A 163 5.25 -3.34 -8.25
CA GLY A 163 5.36 -2.92 -9.63
C GLY A 163 6.16 -3.93 -10.47
N PRO A 164 6.09 -3.86 -11.81
CA PRO A 164 6.79 -4.79 -12.68
C PRO A 164 8.30 -4.84 -12.40
N LEU A 165 8.89 -3.71 -12.04
CA LEU A 165 10.32 -3.55 -11.74
C LEU A 165 10.72 -4.32 -10.48
N ASP A 166 9.94 -4.17 -9.41
CA ASP A 166 10.16 -4.86 -8.13
C ASP A 166 9.88 -6.37 -8.25
N VAL A 167 8.83 -6.76 -8.99
CA VAL A 167 8.56 -8.18 -9.26
C VAL A 167 9.71 -8.82 -10.04
N ALA A 168 10.21 -8.15 -11.07
CA ALA A 168 11.32 -8.66 -11.87
C ALA A 168 12.62 -8.76 -11.06
N SER A 169 12.93 -7.78 -10.21
CA SER A 169 14.11 -7.81 -9.34
C SER A 169 14.04 -8.95 -8.33
N LEU A 170 12.88 -9.26 -7.76
CA LEU A 170 12.69 -10.38 -6.84
C LEU A 170 12.83 -11.74 -7.53
N ILE A 171 12.35 -11.88 -8.76
CA ILE A 171 12.49 -13.12 -9.55
C ILE A 171 13.96 -13.35 -9.93
N TRP A 172 14.65 -12.27 -10.29
CA TRP A 172 16.00 -12.34 -10.83
C TRP A 172 17.08 -12.35 -9.74
N GLY A 173 16.82 -11.70 -8.61
CA GLY A 173 17.82 -11.35 -7.61
C GLY A 173 18.30 -9.93 -7.84
N GLU A 174 18.15 -9.07 -6.83
CA GLU A 174 18.29 -7.62 -6.98
C GLU A 174 19.66 -7.19 -7.51
N GLU A 175 20.75 -7.77 -6.97
CA GLU A 175 22.11 -7.41 -7.38
C GLU A 175 22.36 -7.70 -8.86
N ASP A 176 22.08 -8.93 -9.30
CA ASP A 176 22.26 -9.34 -10.69
C ASP A 176 21.27 -8.64 -11.64
N PHE A 177 20.05 -8.35 -11.17
CA PHE A 177 19.06 -7.60 -11.93
C PHE A 177 19.53 -6.18 -12.22
N LEU A 178 20.09 -5.49 -11.22
CA LEU A 178 20.61 -4.13 -11.39
C LEU A 178 21.78 -4.08 -12.38
N VAL A 179 22.61 -5.11 -12.43
CA VAL A 179 23.65 -5.26 -13.47
C VAL A 179 23.02 -5.55 -14.84
N ALA A 180 22.02 -6.42 -14.89
CA ALA A 180 21.32 -6.78 -16.12
C ALA A 180 20.62 -5.60 -16.81
N LEU A 181 20.21 -4.55 -16.07
CA LEU A 181 19.71 -3.30 -16.66
C LEU A 181 20.69 -2.67 -17.66
N TYR A 182 22.00 -2.87 -17.47
CA TYR A 182 23.04 -2.35 -18.37
C TYR A 182 23.46 -3.36 -19.42
N GLU A 183 23.61 -4.62 -19.04
CA GLU A 183 24.27 -5.64 -19.87
C GLU A 183 23.27 -6.49 -20.68
N HIS A 184 22.03 -6.61 -20.22
CA HIS A 184 21.00 -7.51 -20.74
C HIS A 184 19.61 -6.86 -20.83
N PRO A 185 19.47 -5.69 -21.48
CA PRO A 185 18.21 -4.94 -21.51
C PRO A 185 17.07 -5.70 -22.19
N ALA A 186 17.36 -6.54 -23.18
CA ALA A 186 16.34 -7.32 -23.88
C ALA A 186 15.69 -8.36 -22.96
N GLU A 187 16.51 -9.07 -22.17
CA GLU A 187 16.06 -10.04 -21.17
C GLU A 187 15.26 -9.36 -20.05
N VAL A 188 15.73 -8.21 -19.57
CA VAL A 188 15.01 -7.39 -18.59
C VAL A 188 13.63 -7.02 -19.14
N HIS A 189 13.56 -6.44 -20.34
CA HIS A 189 12.28 -6.05 -20.95
C HIS A 189 11.34 -7.24 -21.18
N HIS A 190 11.88 -8.43 -21.48
CA HIS A 190 11.11 -9.65 -21.61
C HIS A 190 10.43 -10.04 -20.29
N LEU A 191 11.19 -10.07 -19.19
CA LEU A 191 10.66 -10.39 -17.86
C LEU A 191 9.67 -9.33 -17.37
N MET A 192 10.01 -8.05 -17.55
CA MET A 192 9.16 -6.91 -17.19
C MET A 192 7.80 -6.96 -17.90
N GLY A 193 7.79 -7.35 -19.17
CA GLY A 193 6.56 -7.56 -19.93
C GLY A 193 5.68 -8.68 -19.36
N LYS A 194 6.28 -9.80 -18.95
CA LYS A 194 5.56 -10.90 -18.28
C LYS A 194 4.96 -10.46 -16.94
N ALA A 195 5.76 -9.81 -16.09
CA ALA A 195 5.32 -9.31 -14.80
C ALA A 195 4.15 -8.30 -14.95
N THR A 196 4.25 -7.38 -15.92
CA THR A 196 3.21 -6.39 -16.19
C THR A 196 1.88 -7.03 -16.59
N ARG A 197 1.91 -8.00 -17.51
CA ARG A 197 0.68 -8.73 -17.92
C ARG A 197 0.05 -9.47 -16.75
N LEU A 198 0.85 -10.19 -15.96
CA LEU A 198 0.35 -10.90 -14.78
C LEU A 198 -0.30 -9.97 -13.77
N ILE A 199 0.31 -8.81 -13.49
CA ILE A 199 -0.26 -7.81 -12.57
C ILE A 199 -1.62 -7.32 -13.10
N ILE A 200 -1.72 -6.98 -14.38
CA ILE A 200 -2.97 -6.53 -15.00
C ILE A 200 -4.05 -7.61 -14.86
N ASP A 201 -3.77 -8.83 -15.29
CA ASP A 201 -4.72 -9.93 -15.29
C ASP A 201 -5.18 -10.27 -13.87
N PHE A 202 -4.24 -10.31 -12.91
CA PHE A 202 -4.54 -10.65 -11.53
C PHE A 202 -5.41 -9.59 -10.86
N VAL A 203 -5.07 -8.30 -10.99
CA VAL A 203 -5.85 -7.22 -10.37
C VAL A 203 -7.26 -7.16 -10.96
N GLN A 204 -7.42 -7.39 -12.27
CA GLN A 204 -8.73 -7.49 -12.91
C GLN A 204 -9.54 -8.66 -12.35
N GLU A 205 -8.92 -9.82 -12.15
CA GLU A 205 -9.58 -10.99 -11.59
C GLU A 205 -9.99 -10.77 -10.13
N GLN A 206 -9.10 -10.22 -9.30
CA GLN A 206 -9.41 -9.89 -7.91
C GLN A 206 -10.58 -8.90 -7.83
N ARG A 207 -10.54 -7.83 -8.63
CA ARG A 207 -11.62 -6.84 -8.76
C ARG A 207 -12.94 -7.50 -9.17
N ARG A 208 -12.91 -8.41 -10.16
CA ARG A 208 -14.08 -9.15 -10.62
C ARG A 208 -14.70 -9.98 -9.51
N ILE A 209 -13.90 -10.71 -8.73
CA ILE A 209 -14.37 -11.51 -7.58
C ILE A 209 -15.07 -10.63 -6.55
N VAL A 210 -14.45 -9.50 -6.18
CA VAL A 210 -15.01 -8.57 -5.17
C VAL A 210 -16.33 -7.98 -5.65
N ARG A 211 -16.42 -7.54 -6.90
CA ARG A 211 -17.65 -7.03 -7.51
C ARG A 211 -18.76 -8.07 -7.58
N GLN A 212 -18.44 -9.32 -7.94
CA GLN A 212 -19.42 -10.41 -7.99
C GLN A 212 -20.00 -10.75 -6.62
N ALA A 213 -19.24 -10.54 -5.55
CA ALA A 213 -19.71 -10.67 -4.18
C ALA A 213 -20.54 -9.45 -3.71
N GLY A 214 -20.79 -8.45 -4.57
CA GLY A 214 -21.51 -7.24 -4.23
C GLY A 214 -20.76 -6.33 -3.25
N ARG A 215 -19.42 -6.42 -3.24
CA ARG A 215 -18.54 -5.63 -2.35
C ARG A 215 -17.83 -4.51 -3.11
N GLU A 216 -17.44 -3.47 -2.37
CA GLU A 216 -16.59 -2.40 -2.89
C GLU A 216 -15.15 -2.90 -3.02
N PHE A 217 -14.53 -2.71 -4.19
CA PHE A 217 -13.09 -2.95 -4.38
C PHE A 217 -12.31 -1.66 -4.15
N ILE A 218 -11.31 -1.70 -3.25
CA ILE A 218 -10.38 -0.59 -3.03
C ILE A 218 -9.05 -0.92 -3.73
N PRO A 219 -8.70 -0.24 -4.84
CA PRO A 219 -7.49 -0.54 -5.62
C PRO A 219 -6.18 -0.01 -4.99
N CYS A 220 -6.09 0.02 -3.67
CA CYS A 220 -4.91 0.51 -2.96
C CYS A 220 -4.48 -0.49 -1.90
N HIS A 221 -3.31 -1.09 -2.00
CA HIS A 221 -2.81 -2.04 -0.99
C HIS A 221 -2.04 -1.33 0.12
N TYR A 222 -1.18 -0.39 -0.25
CA TYR A 222 -0.32 0.35 0.65
C TYR A 222 -0.21 1.84 0.26
N PRO A 223 -0.21 2.76 1.24
CA PRO A 223 -0.65 2.55 2.62
C PRO A 223 -2.12 2.10 2.66
N PRO A 224 -2.65 1.61 3.79
CA PRO A 224 -4.04 1.12 3.86
C PRO A 224 -5.06 2.28 3.91
N ILE A 225 -5.04 3.14 2.89
CA ILE A 225 -5.91 4.30 2.69
C ILE A 225 -7.08 3.95 1.78
N TRP A 226 -8.20 4.66 1.86
CA TRP A 226 -9.29 4.44 0.92
C TRP A 226 -9.03 5.19 -0.39
N MET A 227 -9.17 4.47 -1.49
CA MET A 227 -9.08 4.98 -2.86
C MET A 227 -10.33 4.52 -3.61
N PRO A 228 -11.06 5.42 -4.29
CA PRO A 228 -12.21 5.01 -5.08
C PRO A 228 -11.74 4.18 -6.26
N GLU A 229 -12.60 3.28 -6.71
CA GLU A 229 -12.24 2.30 -7.74
C GLU A 229 -11.86 2.91 -9.10
N ASP A 230 -12.36 4.11 -9.39
CA ASP A 230 -12.09 4.88 -10.61
C ASP A 230 -10.86 5.79 -10.50
N ALA A 231 -10.17 5.82 -9.36
CA ALA A 231 -8.92 6.57 -9.17
C ALA A 231 -7.66 5.75 -9.49
N GLY A 232 -7.75 4.73 -10.34
CA GLY A 232 -6.59 4.01 -10.86
C GLY A 232 -6.19 2.76 -10.08
N LEU A 233 -4.88 2.50 -10.03
CA LEU A 233 -4.25 1.37 -9.35
C LEU A 233 -3.11 1.86 -8.44
N ALA A 234 -3.08 1.41 -7.18
CA ALA A 234 -1.87 1.58 -6.38
C ALA A 234 -0.83 0.51 -6.70
N LEU A 235 0.44 0.88 -6.68
CA LEU A 235 1.55 -0.07 -6.76
C LEU A 235 2.72 0.41 -5.90
N SER A 236 3.51 -0.53 -5.40
CA SER A 236 4.86 -0.25 -4.91
C SER A 236 5.82 -0.20 -6.09
N ASP A 237 6.72 0.77 -6.10
CA ASP A 237 7.82 0.90 -7.05
C ASP A 237 9.05 1.36 -6.27
N ASP A 238 9.68 0.44 -5.55
CA ASP A 238 10.76 0.74 -4.60
C ASP A 238 12.11 0.92 -5.33
N LEU A 239 12.32 0.24 -6.46
CA LEU A 239 13.48 0.48 -7.31
C LEU A 239 13.49 1.89 -7.93
N LEU A 240 12.36 2.62 -7.94
CA LEU A 240 12.31 4.06 -8.23
C LEU A 240 13.33 4.87 -7.41
N ALA A 241 13.58 4.51 -6.15
CA ALA A 241 14.54 5.20 -5.31
C ALA A 241 16.00 4.84 -5.65
N LEU A 242 16.24 3.66 -6.24
CA LEU A 242 17.58 3.16 -6.57
C LEU A 242 18.04 3.57 -7.97
N LEU A 243 17.11 3.58 -8.95
CA LEU A 243 17.48 3.81 -10.34
C LEU A 243 17.74 5.28 -10.66
N SER A 244 18.73 5.52 -11.51
CA SER A 244 18.95 6.85 -12.10
C SER A 244 17.76 7.28 -12.98
N PRO A 245 17.58 8.58 -13.24
CA PRO A 245 16.49 9.05 -14.11
C PRO A 245 16.49 8.42 -15.51
N ARG A 246 17.68 8.15 -16.06
CA ARG A 246 17.83 7.49 -17.36
C ARG A 246 17.32 6.04 -17.31
N LEU A 247 17.75 5.28 -16.32
CA LEU A 247 17.35 3.87 -16.21
C LEU A 247 15.86 3.74 -15.90
N TYR A 248 15.32 4.57 -15.01
CA TYR A 248 13.89 4.51 -14.70
C TYR A 248 13.03 4.90 -15.91
N ALA A 249 13.49 5.86 -16.73
CA ALA A 249 12.78 6.21 -17.97
C ALA A 249 12.71 5.06 -18.98
N GLU A 250 13.71 4.18 -19.00
CA GLU A 250 13.76 3.00 -19.88
C GLU A 250 13.01 1.80 -19.28
N PHE A 251 13.28 1.46 -18.02
CA PHE A 251 12.84 0.22 -17.41
C PHE A 251 11.65 0.35 -16.47
N GLY A 252 11.38 1.53 -15.89
CA GLY A 252 10.23 1.72 -15.00
C GLY A 252 9.03 2.32 -15.73
N LEU A 253 9.22 3.54 -16.24
CA LEU A 253 8.16 4.39 -16.77
C LEU A 253 7.26 3.71 -17.83
N PRO A 254 7.78 2.96 -18.83
CA PRO A 254 6.91 2.37 -19.85
C PRO A 254 5.94 1.32 -19.29
N TYR A 255 6.32 0.61 -18.24
CA TYR A 255 5.49 -0.44 -17.64
C TYR A 255 4.52 0.14 -16.62
N VAL A 256 4.94 1.16 -15.86
CA VAL A 256 4.02 1.95 -15.04
C VAL A 256 2.94 2.61 -15.90
N ASN A 257 3.27 3.11 -17.09
CA ASN A 257 2.31 3.67 -18.02
C ASN A 257 1.33 2.63 -18.58
N GLN A 258 1.77 1.39 -18.84
CA GLN A 258 0.86 0.30 -19.22
C GLN A 258 -0.15 -0.01 -18.10
N LEU A 259 0.29 -0.03 -16.83
CA LEU A 259 -0.61 -0.18 -15.70
C LEU A 259 -1.60 0.98 -15.60
N ALA A 260 -1.10 2.21 -15.78
CA ALA A 260 -1.96 3.38 -15.76
C ALA A 260 -3.01 3.37 -16.87
N GLU A 261 -2.65 2.95 -18.09
CA GLU A 261 -3.57 2.80 -19.21
C GLU A 261 -4.62 1.71 -18.94
N ALA A 262 -4.22 0.60 -18.32
CA ALA A 262 -5.12 -0.50 -17.99
C ALA A 262 -6.13 -0.15 -16.89
N PHE A 263 -5.76 0.73 -15.95
CA PHE A 263 -6.59 1.03 -14.77
C PHE A 263 -7.12 2.48 -14.72
N GLY A 264 -6.77 3.30 -15.70
CA GLY A 264 -7.18 4.71 -15.75
C GLY A 264 -6.36 5.62 -14.84
N GLY A 265 -5.12 5.26 -14.52
CA GLY A 265 -4.18 6.02 -13.69
C GLY A 265 -3.48 5.16 -12.64
N VAL A 266 -2.47 5.72 -12.00
CA VAL A 266 -1.73 5.03 -10.92
C VAL A 266 -1.46 5.90 -9.70
N PHE A 267 -1.40 5.27 -8.55
CA PHE A 267 -0.92 5.82 -7.30
C PHE A 267 0.36 5.08 -6.89
N ILE A 268 1.49 5.77 -6.85
CA ILE A 268 2.80 5.10 -6.71
C ILE A 268 3.30 5.24 -5.28
N HIS A 269 3.47 4.13 -4.60
CA HIS A 269 4.22 4.05 -3.35
C HIS A 269 5.69 3.77 -3.65
N SER A 270 6.59 4.43 -2.92
CA SER A 270 8.01 4.08 -2.95
C SER A 270 8.65 4.33 -1.59
N CYS A 271 9.39 3.34 -1.11
CA CYS A 271 10.33 3.49 0.00
C CYS A 271 11.62 4.18 -0.47
N GLY A 272 12.27 4.91 0.44
CA GLY A 272 13.53 5.59 0.14
C GLY A 272 13.36 6.96 -0.51
N ASN A 273 14.46 7.47 -1.06
CA ASN A 273 14.52 8.82 -1.63
C ASN A 273 14.46 8.77 -3.16
N PHE A 274 13.30 9.08 -3.73
CA PHE A 274 13.10 9.13 -5.19
C PHE A 274 13.16 10.54 -5.78
N ARG A 275 13.66 11.54 -5.04
CA ARG A 275 13.65 12.95 -5.49
C ARG A 275 14.20 13.13 -6.90
N HIS A 276 15.24 12.39 -7.29
CA HIS A 276 15.84 12.46 -8.63
C HIS A 276 14.91 11.97 -9.74
N ASN A 277 13.91 11.14 -9.44
CA ASN A 277 12.94 10.61 -10.40
C ASN A 277 11.62 11.40 -10.48
N LEU A 278 11.47 12.53 -9.78
CA LEU A 278 10.27 13.38 -9.87
C LEU A 278 9.94 13.81 -11.31
N GLY A 279 10.96 13.99 -12.16
CA GLY A 279 10.78 14.28 -13.59
C GLY A 279 10.19 13.11 -14.39
N ASN A 280 10.47 11.87 -14.01
CA ASN A 280 9.86 10.68 -14.62
C ASN A 280 8.43 10.49 -14.13
N LEU A 281 8.18 10.70 -12.83
CA LEU A 281 6.82 10.64 -12.28
C LEU A 281 5.88 11.64 -12.95
N ALA A 282 6.37 12.83 -13.32
CA ALA A 282 5.59 13.82 -14.07
C ALA A 282 5.19 13.36 -15.50
N GLN A 283 5.82 12.31 -16.02
CA GLN A 283 5.52 11.71 -17.33
C GLN A 283 4.62 10.47 -17.22
N VAL A 284 4.25 10.06 -16.00
CA VAL A 284 3.34 8.93 -15.80
C VAL A 284 1.95 9.31 -16.29
N HIS A 285 1.36 8.44 -17.12
CA HIS A 285 0.03 8.62 -17.67
C HIS A 285 -1.00 8.67 -16.53
N ASN A 286 -1.67 9.81 -16.36
CA ASN A 286 -2.62 10.04 -15.27
C ASN A 286 -2.11 9.61 -13.87
N LEU A 287 -0.97 10.17 -13.45
CA LEU A 287 -0.49 10.02 -12.07
C LEU A 287 -1.53 10.57 -11.07
N ARG A 288 -2.15 9.67 -10.30
CA ARG A 288 -3.22 9.96 -9.34
C ARG A 288 -2.67 10.40 -8.00
N GLY A 289 -1.48 9.92 -7.64
CA GLY A 289 -0.77 10.35 -6.45
C GLY A 289 0.50 9.57 -6.20
N VAL A 290 1.19 9.97 -5.13
CA VAL A 290 2.39 9.31 -4.63
C VAL A 290 2.27 9.10 -3.12
N ASP A 291 2.75 7.96 -2.64
CA ASP A 291 2.99 7.70 -1.23
C ASP A 291 4.48 7.65 -0.92
N PHE A 292 4.89 8.34 0.14
CA PHE A 292 6.28 8.36 0.57
C PHE A 292 6.41 8.75 2.04
N ALA A 293 7.58 8.43 2.59
CA ALA A 293 7.98 8.89 3.89
C ALA A 293 8.69 10.26 3.81
N ALA A 294 8.24 11.24 4.60
CA ALA A 294 8.86 12.57 4.67
C ALA A 294 10.27 12.54 5.29
N SER A 295 10.60 11.49 6.05
CA SER A 295 11.96 11.24 6.55
C SER A 295 12.86 10.55 5.52
N GLU A 296 12.37 10.19 4.34
CA GLU A 296 13.17 9.53 3.29
C GLU A 296 13.25 10.41 2.05
N THR A 297 12.08 10.75 1.48
CA THR A 297 11.96 11.70 0.38
C THR A 297 11.56 13.07 0.94
N PRO A 298 12.33 14.15 0.67
CA PRO A 298 12.02 15.49 1.20
C PRO A 298 10.64 15.99 0.74
N PHE A 299 9.71 16.14 1.70
CA PHE A 299 8.33 16.57 1.40
C PHE A 299 8.24 17.87 0.60
N ALA A 300 9.10 18.86 0.89
CA ALA A 300 9.14 20.12 0.15
C ALA A 300 9.36 19.93 -1.36
N ALA A 301 10.21 18.98 -1.74
CA ALA A 301 10.52 18.68 -3.15
C ALA A 301 9.30 18.11 -3.88
N VAL A 302 8.61 17.17 -3.24
CA VAL A 302 7.41 16.56 -3.79
C VAL A 302 6.25 17.56 -3.82
N ALA A 303 6.09 18.36 -2.78
CA ALA A 303 5.06 19.40 -2.72
C ALA A 303 5.24 20.46 -3.81
N GLU A 304 6.47 20.83 -4.15
CA GLU A 304 6.79 21.70 -5.28
C GLU A 304 6.50 21.00 -6.63
N ALA A 305 6.94 19.75 -6.77
CA ALA A 305 6.85 19.02 -8.03
C ALA A 305 5.46 18.48 -8.36
N LEU A 306 4.58 18.23 -7.38
CA LEU A 306 3.31 17.52 -7.57
C LEU A 306 2.13 18.09 -6.74
N GLY A 307 2.37 19.03 -5.83
CA GLY A 307 1.32 19.60 -4.97
C GLY A 307 0.16 20.20 -5.77
N GLY A 308 -1.08 19.81 -5.44
CA GLY A 308 -2.30 20.24 -6.13
C GLY A 308 -2.51 19.66 -7.53
N ARG A 309 -1.59 18.78 -8.01
CA ARG A 309 -1.68 18.08 -9.29
C ARG A 309 -1.91 16.57 -9.14
N ALA A 310 -1.54 16.02 -7.99
CA ALA A 310 -1.77 14.63 -7.62
C ALA A 310 -1.97 14.53 -6.10
N VAL A 311 -2.49 13.40 -5.62
CA VAL A 311 -2.60 13.13 -4.18
C VAL A 311 -1.20 12.89 -3.60
N LEU A 312 -0.85 13.58 -2.52
CA LEU A 312 0.37 13.37 -1.76
C LEU A 312 0.00 12.67 -0.45
N SER A 313 0.20 11.34 -0.42
CA SER A 313 0.13 10.55 0.81
C SER A 313 1.48 10.60 1.50
N VAL A 314 1.52 11.16 2.71
CA VAL A 314 2.77 11.42 3.42
C VAL A 314 2.77 10.73 4.76
N ARG A 315 3.84 9.98 5.00
CA ARG A 315 4.06 9.19 6.21
C ARG A 315 5.31 9.64 6.94
N LEU A 316 5.42 9.25 8.20
CA LEU A 316 6.72 9.17 8.86
C LEU A 316 7.36 7.81 8.50
N GLY A 317 8.56 7.83 7.92
CA GLY A 317 9.32 6.62 7.58
C GLY A 317 10.40 6.29 8.60
N LEU A 318 11.18 5.25 8.29
CA LEU A 318 12.13 4.59 9.20
C LEU A 318 13.60 4.98 8.92
N ASN A 319 13.82 6.15 8.31
CA ASN A 319 15.16 6.62 7.97
C ASN A 319 16.05 6.73 9.21
N LYS A 320 17.32 6.28 9.08
CA LYS A 320 18.28 6.26 10.20
C LYS A 320 18.97 7.61 10.43
N ASP A 321 18.92 8.51 9.47
CA ASP A 321 19.67 9.77 9.49
C ASP A 321 18.76 11.00 9.58
N ILE A 322 17.59 10.95 8.94
CA ILE A 322 16.61 12.04 8.92
C ILE A 322 15.48 11.70 9.89
N HIS A 323 15.37 12.47 10.97
CA HIS A 323 14.43 12.24 12.05
C HIS A 323 13.51 13.43 12.31
N PHE A 324 12.31 13.14 12.78
CA PHE A 324 11.44 14.11 13.44
C PHE A 324 11.46 13.85 14.94
N PRO A 325 11.50 14.88 15.79
CA PRO A 325 11.60 14.69 17.24
C PRO A 325 10.34 14.05 17.87
N SER A 326 9.23 14.05 17.13
CA SER A 326 7.98 13.38 17.50
C SER A 326 7.05 13.28 16.29
N ILE A 327 6.02 12.42 16.39
CA ILE A 327 4.94 12.35 15.39
C ILE A 327 4.22 13.71 15.22
N PRO A 328 3.86 14.44 16.31
CA PRO A 328 3.35 15.80 16.18
C PRO A 328 4.27 16.77 15.43
N ALA A 329 5.59 16.69 15.61
CA ALA A 329 6.54 17.54 14.89
C ALA A 329 6.61 17.21 13.39
N PHE A 330 6.47 15.93 13.03
CA PHE A 330 6.28 15.52 11.64
C PHE A 330 5.02 16.14 11.03
N VAL A 331 3.88 16.03 11.73
CA VAL A 331 2.61 16.63 11.28
C VAL A 331 2.78 18.14 11.10
N GLU A 332 3.36 18.82 12.08
CA GLU A 332 3.63 20.26 12.00
C GLU A 332 4.52 20.62 10.80
N HIS A 333 5.60 19.87 10.57
CA HIS A 333 6.48 20.09 9.43
C HIS A 333 5.75 20.00 8.08
N VAL A 334 4.96 18.93 7.89
CA VAL A 334 4.15 18.76 6.66
C VAL A 334 3.18 19.92 6.51
N LEU A 335 2.47 20.28 7.59
CA LEU A 335 1.53 21.39 7.57
C LEU A 335 2.22 22.72 7.27
N GLN A 336 3.36 23.04 7.86
CA GLN A 336 4.04 24.31 7.60
C GLN A 336 4.60 24.40 6.16
N THR A 337 5.07 23.28 5.63
CA THR A 337 5.78 23.17 4.35
C THR A 337 4.85 23.02 3.15
N ARG A 338 3.61 22.54 3.35
CA ARG A 338 2.67 22.26 2.25
C ARG A 338 2.43 23.50 1.38
N ARG A 339 2.30 23.28 0.09
CA ARG A 339 1.94 24.32 -0.89
C ARG A 339 0.43 24.55 -0.98
N THR A 340 -0.35 23.51 -0.74
CA THR A 340 -1.82 23.53 -0.78
C THR A 340 -2.36 22.34 0.03
N ASN A 341 -3.62 22.41 0.44
CA ASN A 341 -4.34 21.27 1.01
C ASN A 341 -4.83 20.29 -0.09
N ARG A 342 -4.95 20.76 -1.34
CA ARG A 342 -5.47 19.96 -2.45
C ARG A 342 -4.62 18.71 -2.66
N GLY A 343 -5.24 17.55 -2.52
CA GLY A 343 -4.59 16.25 -2.62
C GLY A 343 -3.72 15.86 -1.43
N LEU A 344 -3.64 16.65 -0.35
CA LEU A 344 -2.79 16.31 0.79
C LEU A 344 -3.49 15.30 1.72
N LEU A 345 -2.83 14.15 1.96
CA LEU A 345 -3.25 13.11 2.88
C LEU A 345 -2.11 12.77 3.85
N LEU A 346 -2.35 12.93 5.16
CA LEU A 346 -1.40 12.52 6.20
C LEU A 346 -1.74 11.11 6.70
N VAL A 347 -0.77 10.20 6.63
CA VAL A 347 -0.91 8.84 7.18
C VAL A 347 -0.02 8.73 8.42
N ILE A 348 -0.66 8.59 9.58
CA ILE A 348 -0.01 8.73 10.89
C ILE A 348 -0.02 7.37 11.60
N ASN A 349 1.10 6.66 11.54
CA ASN A 349 1.26 5.36 12.20
C ASN A 349 1.56 5.55 13.70
N LEU A 350 0.67 5.06 14.57
CA LEU A 350 0.79 5.27 16.03
C LEU A 350 1.74 4.29 16.73
N TRP A 351 2.20 3.25 16.06
CA TRP A 351 3.11 2.23 16.61
C TRP A 351 4.60 2.55 16.37
N TYR A 352 4.95 3.63 15.65
CA TYR A 352 6.34 4.02 15.52
C TYR A 352 6.88 4.52 16.86
N SER A 353 7.50 3.61 17.61
CA SER A 353 8.51 3.95 18.61
C SER A 353 9.77 4.31 17.83
N LEU A 354 10.01 5.61 17.63
CA LEU A 354 11.18 6.12 16.90
C LEU A 354 12.48 5.52 17.50
N PRO A 355 13.28 4.76 16.73
CA PRO A 355 14.58 4.30 17.20
C PRO A 355 15.49 5.51 17.46
N GLY A 356 15.74 5.83 18.72
CA GLY A 356 16.75 6.80 19.14
C GLY A 356 16.38 8.29 19.09
N SER A 357 15.14 8.70 18.76
CA SER A 357 14.86 10.14 18.54
C SER A 357 13.40 10.62 18.69
N GLY A 358 12.56 9.98 19.50
CA GLY A 358 11.27 10.61 19.83
C GLY A 358 10.63 10.18 21.14
N GLN A 359 10.05 11.16 21.83
CA GLN A 359 9.24 10.90 23.00
C GLN A 359 8.06 9.98 22.64
N PRO A 360 7.66 9.05 23.53
CA PRO A 360 6.47 8.25 23.32
C PRO A 360 5.26 9.17 23.14
N LEU A 361 4.32 8.75 22.29
CA LEU A 361 3.04 9.44 22.11
C LEU A 361 2.37 9.64 23.47
N GLN A 362 1.98 10.87 23.76
CA GLN A 362 1.24 11.21 24.97
C GLN A 362 -0.27 11.04 24.71
N PRO A 363 -1.10 10.71 25.72
CA PRO A 363 -2.54 10.52 25.54
C PRO A 363 -3.27 11.70 24.88
N GLY A 364 -2.77 12.93 25.05
CA GLY A 364 -3.33 14.13 24.43
C GLY A 364 -2.87 14.41 23.00
N ASP A 365 -1.87 13.69 22.48
CA ASP A 365 -1.26 13.99 21.18
C ASP A 365 -2.21 13.68 20.03
N VAL A 366 -2.92 12.54 20.08
CA VAL A 366 -3.82 12.11 18.99
C VAL A 366 -4.99 13.09 18.81
N PRO A 367 -5.79 13.44 19.85
CA PRO A 367 -6.84 14.44 19.70
C PRO A 367 -6.30 15.83 19.32
N ARG A 368 -5.09 16.20 19.79
CA ARG A 368 -4.46 17.47 19.42
C ARG A 368 -4.11 17.50 17.94
N MET A 369 -3.49 16.45 17.40
CA MET A 369 -3.17 16.34 15.97
C MET A 369 -4.44 16.33 15.12
N ALA A 370 -5.47 15.58 15.52
CA ALA A 370 -6.75 15.56 14.80
C ALA A 370 -7.35 16.97 14.68
N ARG A 371 -7.46 17.71 15.80
CA ARG A 371 -7.92 19.10 15.81
C ARG A 371 -7.02 20.04 15.02
N GLN A 372 -5.71 19.85 15.12
CA GLN A 372 -4.73 20.67 14.39
C GLN A 372 -4.94 20.50 12.89
N ILE A 373 -4.98 19.27 12.37
CA ILE A 373 -5.13 19.00 10.93
C ILE A 373 -6.52 19.42 10.44
N ALA A 374 -7.59 19.08 11.18
CA ALA A 374 -8.95 19.44 10.80
C ALA A 374 -9.21 20.97 10.85
N GLY A 375 -8.52 21.68 11.75
CA GLY A 375 -8.61 23.13 11.92
C GLY A 375 -7.70 23.93 10.98
N VAL A 376 -6.89 23.27 10.15
CA VAL A 376 -6.08 23.94 9.14
C VAL A 376 -7.00 24.60 8.11
N GLN A 377 -7.00 25.94 8.08
CA GLN A 377 -7.61 26.69 6.99
C GLN A 377 -6.68 26.73 5.77
N GLY A 378 -7.27 26.81 4.58
CA GLY A 378 -6.58 26.73 3.28
C GLY A 378 -5.39 27.68 3.13
N LYS A 379 -4.36 27.22 2.42
CA LYS A 379 -3.23 28.01 1.90
C LYS A 379 -3.25 27.94 0.38
#